data_AF-A0A9D9XJF6-F1
#
_entry.id   AF-A0A9D9XJF6-F1
#
_cell.length_a   1.000
_cell.length_b   1.000
_cell.length_c   1.000
_cell.angle_alpha   90.00
_cell.angle_beta   90.00
_cell.angle_gamma   90.00
#
_symmetry.space_group_name_H-M   'P 1'
#
loop_
_entity.id
_entity.type
_entity.pdbx_description
1 polymer ?
#
loop_
_entity_poly.entity_id
_entity_poly.type
_entity_poly.pdbx_seq_one_letter_code
_entity_poly.pdbx_strand_id
1 'polypeptide(L)' 'MKKILIINGNPDKNSLSFELATAYKKGADASGAACTLVHLSDLQFDLNLKFGYRQR' A
#
# COMPACT_ATOMS: atom_id res chain seq x y z
N MET A 1 -9.76 -18.52 -2.91
CA MET A 1 -9.56 -17.14 -3.41
C MET A 1 -8.57 -16.43 -2.49
N LYS A 2 -7.40 -16.02 -2.99
CA LYS A 2 -6.39 -15.32 -2.17
C LYS A 2 -6.75 -13.84 -2.04
N LYS A 3 -6.54 -13.25 -0.88
CA LYS A 3 -6.67 -11.80 -0.64
C LYS A 3 -5.30 -11.23 -0.32
N ILE A 4 -4.90 -10.18 -1.03
CA ILE A 4 -3.58 -9.56 -0.92
C ILE A 4 -3.76 -8.07 -0.65
N LEU A 5 -3.01 -7.55 0.33
CA LEU A 5 -2.86 -6.13 0.58
C LEU A 5 -1.40 -5.74 0.35
N ILE A 6 -1.16 -4.85 -0.60
CA ILE A 6 0.15 -4.24 -0.84
C ILE A 6 0.13 -2.85 -0.20
N ILE A 7 1.11 -2.58 0.65
CA ILE A 7 1.34 -1.25 1.23
C ILE A 7 2.66 -0.72 0.67
N ASN A 8 2.59 0.30 -0.19
CA ASN A 8 3.77 1.02 -0.67
C ASN A 8 4.04 2.21 0.24
N GLY A 9 5.17 2.16 0.96
CA GLY A 9 5.63 3.23 1.84
C GLY A 9 6.58 4.24 1.22
N ASN A 10 6.93 4.10 -0.07
CA ASN A 10 7.79 5.07 -0.73
C ASN A 10 6.96 6.33 -1.10
N PRO A 11 7.37 7.54 -0.66
CA PRO A 11 6.62 8.75 -0.95
C PRO A 11 6.69 9.18 -2.42
N ASP A 12 7.72 8.77 -3.15
CA ASP A 12 7.94 9.18 -4.53
C ASP A 12 7.15 8.30 -5.52
N LYS A 13 6.27 8.96 -6.30
CA LYS A 13 5.44 8.32 -7.32
C LYS A 13 6.23 7.86 -8.55
N ASN A 14 7.43 8.40 -8.76
CA ASN A 14 8.33 8.00 -9.86
C ASN A 14 9.36 6.95 -9.40
N SER A 15 9.26 6.45 -8.17
CA SER A 15 10.19 5.46 -7.65
C SER A 15 10.00 4.09 -8.29
N LEU A 16 11.08 3.32 -8.34
CA LEU A 16 11.03 1.89 -8.72
C LEU A 16 10.02 1.11 -7.85
N SER A 17 9.91 1.44 -6.56
CA SER A 17 8.95 0.81 -5.65
C SER A 17 7.49 1.03 -6.07
N PHE A 18 7.17 2.21 -6.61
CA PHE A 18 5.84 2.52 -7.12
C PHE A 18 5.48 1.64 -8.32
N GLU A 19 6.39 1.54 -9.29
CA GLU A 19 6.23 0.69 -10.48
C GLU A 19 6.13 -0.79 -10.10
N LEU A 20 6.98 -1.28 -9.18
CA LEU A 20 6.95 -2.67 -8.73
C LEU A 20 5.63 -3.02 -8.02
N ALA A 21 5.12 -2.14 -7.15
CA ALA A 21 3.86 -2.36 -6.46
C ALA A 21 2.67 -2.42 -7.43
N THR A 22 2.67 -1.55 -8.43
CA THR A 22 1.65 -1.51 -9.50
C THR A 22 1.71 -2.76 -10.38
N ALA A 23 2.92 -3.15 -10.80
CA ALA A 23 3.14 -4.35 -11.62
C ALA A 23 2.72 -5.63 -10.88
N TYR A 24 3.04 -5.74 -9.58
CA TYR A 24 2.63 -6.88 -8.77
C TYR A 24 1.11 -6.95 -8.65
N LYS A 25 0.42 -5.83 -8.35
CA LYS A 25 -1.05 -5.79 -8.29
C LYS A 25 -1.66 -6.33 -9.59
N LYS A 26 -1.17 -5.85 -10.73
CA LYS A 26 -1.62 -6.29 -12.06
C LYS A 26 -1.46 -7.81 -12.24
N GLY A 27 -0.31 -8.36 -11.88
CA GLY A 27 -0.07 -9.81 -11.97
C GLY A 27 -0.94 -10.62 -11.00
N ALA A 28 -1.13 -10.14 -9.78
CA ALA A 28 -1.97 -10.77 -8.77
C ALA A 28 -3.44 -10.82 -9.20
N ASP A 29 -3.99 -9.70 -9.69
CA ASP A 29 -5.35 -9.63 -10.21
C ASP A 29 -5.53 -10.58 -11.40
N ALA A 30 -4.58 -10.61 -12.35
CA ALA A 30 -4.61 -11.52 -13.50
C ALA A 30 -4.56 -13.00 -13.10
N SER A 31 -4.01 -13.33 -11.93
CA SER A 31 -3.98 -14.70 -11.37
C SER A 31 -5.27 -15.08 -10.62
N GLY A 32 -6.26 -14.19 -10.55
CA GLY A 32 -7.52 -14.41 -9.84
C GLY A 32 -7.45 -14.16 -8.33
N ALA A 33 -6.41 -13.46 -7.85
CA ALA A 33 -6.37 -12.96 -6.48
C ALA A 33 -7.16 -11.65 -6.36
N ALA A 34 -7.76 -11.41 -5.19
CA ALA A 34 -8.31 -10.10 -4.85
C ALA A 34 -7.18 -9.24 -4.25
N CYS A 35 -6.59 -8.35 -5.06
CA CYS A 35 -5.44 -7.54 -4.65
C CYS A 35 -5.82 -6.07 -4.43
N THR A 36 -5.54 -5.56 -3.23
CA THR A 36 -5.66 -4.14 -2.87
C THR A 36 -4.27 -3.51 -2.80
N LEU A 37 -4.09 -2.34 -3.41
CA LEU A 37 -2.86 -1.56 -3.35
C LEU A 37 -3.13 -0.24 -2.63
N VAL A 38 -2.32 0.06 -1.62
CA VAL A 38 -2.35 1.31 -0.86
C VAL A 38 -1.00 1.98 -0.99
N HIS A 39 -0.98 3.18 -1.57
CA HIS A 39 0.17 4.07 -1.50
C HIS A 39 0.02 4.95 -0.26
N LEU A 40 0.93 4.84 0.71
CA LEU A 40 0.86 5.65 1.92
C LEU A 40 0.96 7.15 1.61
N SER A 41 1.62 7.52 0.51
CA SER A 41 1.69 8.91 0.03
C SER A 41 0.37 9.50 -0.44
N ASP A 42 -0.62 8.66 -0.78
CA ASP A 42 -1.96 9.10 -1.15
C ASP A 42 -2.91 9.21 0.06
N LEU A 43 -2.50 8.70 1.23
CA LEU A 43 -3.31 8.74 2.44
C LEU A 43 -3.14 10.08 3.16
N GLN A 44 -4.25 10.67 3.59
CA GLN A 44 -4.21 11.69 4.63
C GLN A 44 -4.15 11.00 5.99
N PHE A 45 -2.94 10.80 6.52
CA PHE A 45 -2.75 10.19 7.84
C PHE A 45 -1.69 10.96 8.64
N ASP A 46 -1.94 11.12 9.94
CA ASP A 46 -0.97 11.72 10.86
C ASP A 46 0.05 10.66 11.25
N LEU A 47 1.31 10.87 10.86
CA LEU A 47 2.45 10.04 11.25
C LEU A 47 2.80 10.19 12.73
N ASN A 48 2.34 11.26 13.39
CA ASN A 48 2.51 11.43 14.82
C ASN A 48 1.54 10.52 15.57
N LEU A 49 2.11 9.52 16.23
CA LEU A 49 1.41 8.73 17.23
C LEU A 49 1.22 9.56 18.53
N LYS A 50 0.45 10.66 18.43
CA LYS A 50 0.39 11.75 19.42
C LYS A 50 0.05 11.28 20.83
N PHE A 51 -0.76 10.23 20.97
CA PHE A 51 -1.18 9.65 22.25
C PHE A 51 -0.58 8.26 22.52
N GLY A 52 0.38 7.82 21.71
CA GLY A 52 0.92 6.46 21.78
C GLY A 52 -0.17 5.41 21.54
N TYR A 53 0.00 4.22 22.12
CA TYR A 53 -1.01 3.15 22.09
C TYR A 53 -2.09 3.29 23.20
N ARG A 54 -2.11 4.41 23.93
CA ARG A 54 -2.96 4.57 25.12
C ARG A 54 -4.40 4.98 24.79
N GLN A 55 -4.62 5.59 23.64
CA GLN A 55 -5.95 5.99 23.15
C GLN A 55 -6.04 5.58 21.67
N ARG A 56 -7.03 4.74 21.34
CA ARG A 56 -7.36 4.30 19.97
C ARG A 56 -8.68 4.92 19.57
#